data_AF-A0A7W5QMW9-F1
#
_entry.id   AF-A0A7W5QMW9-F1
#
_cell.length_a   1.000
_cell.length_b   1.000
_cell.length_c   1.000
_cell.angle_alpha   90.00
_cell.angle_beta   90.00
_cell.angle_gamma   90.00
#
_symmetry.space_group_name_H-M   'P 1'
#
loop_
_entity.id
_entity.type
_entity.pdbx_description
1 polymer ?
#
loop_
_entity_poly.entity_id
_entity_poly.type
_entity_poly.pdbx_seq_one_letter_code
_entity_poly.pdbx_strand_id
1 'polypeptide(L)'
;MFAHRNAARAALLGAMLPLALGSLAAHAQTAVAPKDAKVGDVVATPLETVNLKKEDIPPILQRAQDTPYTLAGIKGCAGITAEIRRLDAVLGDDIDIADYTKGGLKVGNTAKSIVGSLIPFGGIIREISGANEAQRRWQVALFAGTARRSFLKGVGQSRGCPYPARGATSRDASAVAANRAREAAAADAAKEQAKQEKRNR
;
A
#
# COMPACT_ATOMS: atom_id res chain seq x y z
N MET A 1 54.79 -2.89 -22.67
CA MET A 1 54.73 -2.41 -24.07
C MET A 1 53.38 -2.85 -24.60
N PHE A 2 52.46 -2.02 -25.12
CA PHE A 2 52.41 -0.59 -25.45
C PHE A 2 51.12 0.01 -24.82
N ALA A 3 50.94 1.27 -24.38
CA ALA A 3 51.59 2.58 -24.59
C ALA A 3 51.08 3.46 -25.76
N HIS A 4 49.87 4.01 -25.62
CA HIS A 4 49.31 5.20 -26.33
C HIS A 4 48.33 5.89 -25.33
N ARG A 5 48.32 7.19 -24.96
CA ARG A 5 48.72 8.51 -25.57
C ARG A 5 47.97 8.81 -26.88
N ASN A 6 47.44 9.99 -27.26
CA ASN A 6 47.28 11.38 -26.73
C ASN A 6 46.18 12.06 -27.62
N ALA A 7 45.54 13.23 -27.38
CA ALA A 7 45.30 14.09 -26.20
C ALA A 7 44.26 15.23 -26.54
N ALA A 8 43.92 16.05 -25.53
CA ALA A 8 43.11 17.28 -25.47
C ALA A 8 42.79 18.16 -26.73
N ARG A 9 41.60 18.79 -26.69
CA ARG A 9 41.29 20.21 -27.06
C ARG A 9 40.17 20.72 -26.13
N ALA A 10 40.37 21.72 -25.27
CA ALA A 10 40.33 23.17 -25.55
C ALA A 10 38.95 23.63 -26.09
N ALA A 11 38.03 24.18 -25.30
CA ALA A 11 38.00 25.48 -24.56
C ALA A 11 37.29 26.58 -25.35
N LEU A 12 36.30 27.25 -24.72
CA LEU A 12 35.77 28.56 -25.12
C LEU A 12 35.10 29.25 -23.91
N LEU A 13 35.48 30.50 -23.65
CA LEU A 13 34.94 31.34 -22.60
C LEU A 13 33.66 32.07 -23.08
N GLY A 14 32.77 32.46 -22.17
CA GLY A 14 31.55 33.19 -22.51
C GLY A 14 30.87 33.96 -21.36
N ALA A 15 31.46 35.10 -20.99
CA ALA A 15 30.87 36.29 -20.35
C ALA A 15 29.97 36.19 -19.09
N MET A 16 30.35 36.97 -18.05
CA MET A 16 29.46 37.45 -16.97
C MET A 16 28.62 38.67 -17.42
N LEU A 17 27.42 38.87 -16.85
CA LEU A 17 26.87 40.16 -16.34
C LEU A 17 25.56 39.90 -15.53
N PRO A 18 24.95 40.85 -14.79
CA PRO A 18 24.97 40.70 -13.33
C PRO A 18 23.62 40.84 -12.60
N LEU A 19 23.66 40.42 -11.33
CA LEU A 19 23.04 41.00 -10.13
C LEU A 19 21.84 41.98 -10.31
N ALA A 20 20.67 41.56 -9.84
CA ALA A 20 19.61 42.46 -9.35
C ALA A 20 19.16 42.01 -7.96
N LEU A 21 19.48 42.80 -6.93
CA LEU A 21 18.93 42.61 -5.58
C LEU A 21 17.49 43.13 -5.54
N GLY A 22 16.55 42.28 -5.13
CA GLY A 22 15.18 42.64 -4.84
C GLY A 22 14.77 42.16 -3.46
N SER A 23 15.08 42.94 -2.42
CA SER A 23 14.64 42.67 -1.05
C SER A 23 13.86 43.85 -0.51
N LEU A 24 12.53 43.71 -0.39
CA LEU A 24 11.67 44.18 0.71
C LEU A 24 10.19 44.13 0.28
N ALA A 25 9.39 43.29 0.96
CA ALA A 25 8.01 43.58 1.36
C ALA A 25 7.46 42.40 2.19
N ALA A 26 7.81 42.36 3.48
CA ALA A 26 7.11 41.47 4.41
C ALA A 26 5.65 41.93 4.52
N HIS A 27 4.73 41.21 3.89
CA HIS A 27 3.30 41.43 4.08
C HIS A 27 2.89 40.86 5.44
N ALA A 28 2.87 41.75 6.43
CA ALA A 28 2.39 41.45 7.77
C ALA A 28 0.92 41.03 7.74
N GLN A 29 0.56 40.17 8.70
CA GLN A 29 -0.76 39.57 8.81
C GLN A 29 -1.82 40.61 9.19
N THR A 30 -2.92 40.67 8.46
CA THR A 30 -4.19 41.24 8.94
C THR A 30 -5.25 40.14 8.99
N ALA A 31 -5.19 39.33 10.06
CA ALA A 31 -6.28 38.43 10.40
C ALA A 31 -7.50 39.25 10.83
N VAL A 32 -8.37 39.58 9.89
CA VAL A 32 -9.68 40.17 10.18
C VAL A 32 -10.56 39.05 10.74
N ALA A 33 -10.87 39.11 12.04
CA ALA A 33 -11.86 38.24 12.65
C ALA A 33 -13.25 38.91 12.58
N PRO A 34 -14.21 38.36 11.83
CA PRO A 34 -15.61 38.71 12.00
C PRO A 34 -16.09 38.12 13.33
N LYS A 35 -16.66 38.97 14.18
CA LYS A 35 -17.59 38.48 15.21
C LYS A 35 -18.89 38.04 14.52
N ASP A 36 -19.69 37.24 15.23
CA ASP A 36 -21.01 36.71 14.85
C ASP A 36 -20.99 35.33 14.17
N ALA A 37 -20.69 34.30 14.98
CA ALA A 37 -20.87 32.90 14.61
C ALA A 37 -22.38 32.56 14.49
N LYS A 38 -22.84 32.34 13.25
CA LYS A 38 -24.10 31.64 12.96
C LYS A 38 -23.82 30.14 12.77
N VAL A 39 -24.73 29.32 13.28
CA VAL A 39 -24.64 27.85 13.22
C VAL A 39 -24.77 27.36 11.78
N GLY A 40 -23.89 26.44 11.38
CA GLY A 40 -24.11 25.60 10.20
C GLY A 40 -23.20 25.87 9.01
N ASP A 41 -21.88 25.87 9.22
CA ASP A 41 -20.93 25.68 8.11
C ASP A 41 -19.96 24.54 8.43
N VAL A 42 -19.96 23.50 7.59
CA VAL A 42 -19.02 22.39 7.70
C VAL A 42 -17.72 22.85 7.06
N VAL A 43 -16.81 23.37 7.89
CA VAL A 43 -15.45 23.70 7.46
C VAL A 43 -14.77 22.41 7.02
N ALA A 44 -14.74 22.17 5.71
CA ALA A 44 -13.85 21.21 5.10
C ALA A 44 -12.42 21.68 5.38
N THR A 45 -11.77 21.06 6.37
CA THR A 45 -10.39 21.35 6.72
C THR A 45 -9.52 21.15 5.48
N PRO A 46 -8.64 22.10 5.10
CA PRO A 46 -7.71 21.90 4.01
C PRO A 46 -6.92 20.60 4.25
N LEU A 47 -6.90 19.71 3.25
CA LEU A 47 -6.24 18.40 3.27
C LEU A 47 -4.69 18.50 3.24
N GLU A 48 -4.17 19.61 3.76
CA GLU A 48 -2.77 20.06 3.65
C GLU A 48 -2.06 20.07 5.02
N THR A 49 -2.79 19.83 6.12
CA THR A 49 -2.21 19.71 7.47
C THR A 49 -1.93 18.28 7.91
N VAL A 50 -2.28 17.27 7.10
CA VAL A 50 -1.63 15.97 7.18
C VAL A 50 -0.28 16.09 6.49
N ASN A 51 0.78 16.21 7.28
CA ASN A 51 2.10 15.77 6.83
C ASN A 51 1.96 14.29 6.42
N LEU A 52 1.73 14.05 5.13
CA LEU A 52 1.94 12.77 4.47
C LEU A 52 3.45 12.50 4.56
N LYS A 53 3.86 12.03 5.74
CA LYS A 53 5.16 11.42 5.97
C LYS A 53 5.29 10.41 4.85
N LYS A 54 6.30 10.60 3.99
CA LYS A 54 6.66 9.70 2.87
C LYS A 54 6.19 8.30 3.21
N GLU A 55 5.23 7.76 2.46
CA GLU A 55 4.61 6.48 2.79
C GLU A 55 5.68 5.39 2.63
N ASP A 56 6.44 5.18 3.71
CA ASP A 56 7.55 4.26 3.73
C ASP A 56 6.97 2.85 3.62
N ILE A 57 7.33 2.18 2.53
CA ILE A 57 6.91 0.82 2.24
C ILE A 57 7.20 -0.04 3.48
N PRO A 58 6.23 -0.77 4.04
CA PRO A 58 6.42 -1.58 5.24
C PRO A 58 7.66 -2.49 5.11
N PRO A 59 8.54 -2.60 6.12
CA PRO A 59 9.81 -3.33 6.00
C PRO A 59 9.69 -4.79 5.57
N ILE A 60 8.52 -5.43 5.76
CA ILE A 60 8.26 -6.77 5.25
C ILE A 60 8.06 -6.82 3.73
N LEU A 61 7.45 -5.78 3.14
CA LEU A 61 7.34 -5.65 1.69
C LEU A 61 8.68 -5.25 1.06
N GLN A 62 9.50 -4.44 1.75
CA GLN A 62 10.89 -4.17 1.31
C GLN A 62 11.70 -5.48 1.22
N ARG A 63 11.73 -6.28 2.29
CA ARG A 63 12.40 -7.61 2.28
C ARG A 63 11.84 -8.55 1.20
N ALA A 64 10.54 -8.44 0.89
CA ALA A 64 9.91 -9.19 -0.18
C ALA A 64 10.33 -8.71 -1.58
N GLN A 65 10.66 -7.42 -1.76
CA GLN A 65 11.30 -6.91 -2.99
C GLN A 65 12.73 -7.43 -3.13
N ASP A 66 13.52 -7.39 -2.05
CA ASP A 66 14.93 -7.80 -2.07
C ASP A 66 15.10 -9.31 -2.25
N THR A 67 14.26 -10.13 -1.59
CA THR A 67 14.45 -11.58 -1.49
C THR A 67 13.13 -12.38 -1.56
N PRO A 68 12.30 -12.22 -2.61
CA PRO A 68 10.95 -12.81 -2.68
C PRO A 68 10.91 -14.33 -2.49
N TYR A 69 11.97 -15.05 -2.87
CA TYR A 69 12.02 -16.51 -2.87
C TYR A 69 13.01 -17.12 -1.84
N THR A 70 13.53 -16.33 -0.89
CA THR A 70 14.47 -16.87 0.12
C THR A 70 13.79 -17.77 1.15
N LEU A 71 14.49 -18.77 1.68
CA LEU A 71 14.08 -19.51 2.88
C LEU A 71 15.01 -19.27 4.08
N ALA A 72 15.90 -18.27 3.98
CA ALA A 72 16.76 -17.86 5.09
C ALA A 72 15.92 -17.50 6.34
N GLY A 73 16.29 -18.06 7.49
CA GLY A 73 15.58 -17.88 8.77
C GLY A 73 14.26 -18.65 8.92
N ILE A 74 13.71 -19.26 7.86
CA ILE A 74 12.40 -19.93 7.90
C ILE A 74 12.54 -21.44 8.15
N LYS A 75 12.34 -21.85 9.40
CA LYS A 75 12.39 -23.26 9.84
C LYS A 75 10.99 -23.83 10.06
N GLY A 76 10.69 -24.93 9.36
CA GLY A 76 9.45 -25.69 9.49
C GLY A 76 8.16 -24.91 9.17
N CYS A 77 7.01 -25.54 9.42
CA CYS A 77 5.70 -24.93 9.18
C CYS A 77 5.41 -23.72 10.07
N ALA A 78 5.92 -23.71 11.31
CA ALA A 78 5.75 -22.59 12.23
C ALA A 78 6.39 -21.29 11.70
N GLY A 79 7.61 -21.38 11.15
CA GLY A 79 8.27 -20.24 10.52
C GLY A 79 7.53 -19.71 9.29
N ILE A 80 6.99 -20.63 8.45
CA ILE A 80 6.20 -20.27 7.27
C ILE A 80 4.90 -19.56 7.68
N THR A 81 4.15 -20.12 8.64
CA THR A 81 2.94 -19.51 9.21
C THR A 81 3.22 -18.13 9.81
N ALA A 82 4.32 -17.96 10.53
CA ALA A 82 4.68 -16.69 11.15
C ALA A 82 4.95 -15.60 10.10
N GLU A 83 5.65 -15.93 9.01
CA GLU A 83 5.94 -14.95 7.95
C GLU A 83 4.70 -14.63 7.10
N ILE A 84 3.86 -15.63 6.80
CA ILE A 84 2.58 -15.40 6.09
C ILE A 84 1.66 -14.50 6.91
N ARG A 85 1.49 -14.72 8.21
CA ARG A 85 0.67 -13.84 9.07
C ARG A 85 1.16 -12.39 9.10
N ARG A 86 2.48 -12.16 9.02
CA ARG A 86 3.04 -10.80 8.93
C ARG A 86 2.79 -10.16 7.56
N LEU A 87 2.78 -10.96 6.49
CA LEU A 87 2.40 -10.51 5.14
C LEU A 87 0.91 -10.17 5.08
N ASP A 88 0.05 -11.05 5.59
CA ASP A 88 -1.41 -10.85 5.63
C ASP A 88 -1.81 -9.62 6.46
N ALA A 89 -1.07 -9.28 7.52
CA ALA A 89 -1.27 -8.05 8.29
C ALA A 89 -1.03 -6.76 7.49
N VAL A 90 -0.40 -6.84 6.32
CA VAL A 90 -0.12 -5.69 5.43
C VAL A 90 -0.87 -5.81 4.09
N LEU A 91 -0.95 -7.01 3.53
CA LEU A 91 -1.61 -7.31 2.25
C LEU A 91 -3.12 -7.51 2.40
N GLY A 92 -3.61 -7.70 3.62
CA GLY A 92 -4.95 -8.19 3.90
C GLY A 92 -5.12 -9.66 3.54
N ASP A 93 -6.38 -10.07 3.41
CA ASP A 93 -6.77 -11.43 3.06
C ASP A 93 -6.10 -11.94 1.78
N ASP A 94 -5.93 -13.26 1.72
CA ASP A 94 -5.53 -13.91 0.47
C ASP A 94 -6.75 -14.34 -0.36
N ILE A 95 -6.50 -14.51 -1.66
CA ILE A 95 -7.53 -14.79 -2.67
C ILE A 95 -8.35 -16.06 -2.40
N ASP A 96 -7.83 -16.96 -1.55
CA ASP A 96 -8.46 -18.21 -1.14
C ASP A 96 -9.42 -18.08 0.06
N ILE A 97 -9.49 -16.90 0.70
CA ILE A 97 -10.39 -16.60 1.83
C ILE A 97 -11.17 -15.28 1.69
N ALA A 98 -10.82 -14.43 0.73
CA ALA A 98 -11.43 -13.12 0.54
C ALA A 98 -12.87 -13.22 -0.02
N ASP A 99 -13.82 -12.58 0.66
CA ASP A 99 -15.22 -12.46 0.22
C ASP A 99 -15.37 -11.28 -0.76
N TYR A 100 -14.99 -11.52 -2.02
CA TYR A 100 -15.17 -10.54 -3.10
C TYR A 100 -16.65 -10.25 -3.43
N THR A 101 -17.60 -11.07 -2.94
CA THR A 101 -19.03 -10.91 -3.27
C THR A 101 -19.70 -9.79 -2.48
N LYS A 102 -19.21 -9.49 -1.27
CA LYS A 102 -19.61 -8.29 -0.51
C LYS A 102 -19.01 -6.99 -1.05
N GLY A 103 -18.05 -7.10 -1.97
CA GLY A 103 -17.36 -5.99 -2.65
C GLY A 103 -17.99 -5.52 -3.96
N GLY A 104 -19.32 -5.53 -4.09
CA GLY A 104 -20.05 -4.70 -5.08
C GLY A 104 -19.87 -4.99 -6.58
N LEU A 105 -19.05 -5.96 -6.99
CA LEU A 105 -18.86 -6.31 -8.41
C LEU A 105 -20.02 -7.19 -8.93
N LYS A 106 -21.16 -6.55 -9.21
CA LYS A 106 -22.19 -7.15 -10.06
C LYS A 106 -21.59 -7.38 -11.45
N VAL A 107 -21.34 -8.63 -11.80
CA VAL A 107 -20.82 -9.05 -13.12
C VAL A 107 -21.91 -8.82 -14.18
N GLY A 108 -21.94 -7.60 -14.72
CA GLY A 108 -22.81 -7.20 -15.82
C GLY A 108 -21.98 -6.61 -16.95
N ASN A 109 -21.84 -7.36 -18.05
CA ASN A 109 -21.40 -6.98 -19.40
C ASN A 109 -20.05 -6.23 -19.61
N THR A 110 -19.36 -5.73 -18.59
CA THR A 110 -18.05 -5.03 -18.73
C THR A 110 -16.83 -5.98 -18.76
N ALA A 111 -17.01 -7.24 -19.14
CA ALA A 111 -15.99 -8.28 -19.03
C ALA A 111 -14.86 -8.21 -20.10
N LYS A 112 -15.01 -7.39 -21.16
CA LYS A 112 -14.05 -7.37 -22.29
C LYS A 112 -12.94 -6.32 -22.19
N SER A 113 -13.07 -5.27 -21.39
CA SER A 113 -12.07 -4.17 -21.34
C SER A 113 -11.00 -4.33 -20.24
N ILE A 114 -11.17 -5.27 -19.31
CA ILE A 114 -10.26 -5.45 -18.15
C ILE A 114 -9.01 -6.26 -18.52
N VAL A 115 -9.07 -7.11 -19.55
CA VAL A 115 -7.96 -8.00 -19.95
C VAL A 115 -6.70 -7.21 -20.39
N GLY A 116 -6.86 -5.97 -20.87
CA GLY A 116 -5.74 -5.10 -21.25
C GLY A 116 -5.08 -4.31 -20.10
N SER A 117 -5.76 -4.13 -18.96
CA SER A 117 -5.22 -3.39 -17.79
C SER A 117 -4.76 -4.31 -16.66
N LEU A 118 -5.11 -5.59 -16.69
CA LEU A 118 -4.71 -6.61 -15.72
C LEU A 118 -3.31 -7.19 -15.96
N ILE A 119 -2.42 -6.45 -16.63
CA ILE A 119 -0.98 -6.75 -16.66
C ILE A 119 -0.28 -5.72 -15.77
N PRO A 120 0.24 -6.10 -14.59
CA PRO A 120 1.11 -5.20 -13.86
C PRO A 120 2.28 -4.83 -14.78
N PHE A 121 2.51 -3.53 -14.93
CA PHE A 121 3.53 -2.93 -15.81
C PHE A 121 3.23 -2.85 -17.32
N GLY A 122 1.98 -2.93 -17.78
CA GLY A 122 1.58 -2.60 -19.17
C GLY A 122 2.18 -1.25 -19.65
N GLY A 123 3.22 -1.33 -20.50
CA GLY A 123 4.27 -0.30 -20.51
C GLY A 123 4.03 0.95 -21.36
N ILE A 124 3.24 0.85 -22.43
CA ILE A 124 3.31 1.80 -23.55
C ILE A 124 2.46 3.06 -23.36
N ILE A 125 1.35 3.01 -22.62
CA ILE A 125 0.44 4.17 -22.44
C ILE A 125 0.87 5.05 -21.24
N ARG A 126 1.62 4.47 -20.29
CA ARG A 126 1.94 5.11 -19.00
C ARG A 126 3.02 6.19 -19.08
N GLU A 127 3.84 6.19 -20.13
CA GLU A 127 4.80 7.27 -20.40
C GLU A 127 4.10 8.60 -20.73
N ILE A 128 2.84 8.55 -21.19
CA ILE A 128 2.03 9.73 -21.52
C ILE A 128 1.18 10.19 -20.31
N SER A 129 0.91 9.32 -19.33
CA SER A 129 -0.10 9.56 -18.27
C SER A 129 0.43 10.04 -16.92
N GLY A 130 1.74 10.22 -16.74
CA GLY A 130 2.33 10.91 -15.57
C GLY A 130 2.02 10.29 -14.19
N ALA A 131 1.82 8.98 -14.09
CA ALA A 131 1.45 8.32 -12.82
C ALA A 131 2.55 8.45 -11.73
N ASN A 132 2.14 8.79 -10.51
CA ASN A 132 3.01 9.12 -9.37
C ASN A 132 4.04 8.01 -9.06
N GLU A 133 5.32 8.37 -8.95
CA GLU A 133 6.39 7.42 -8.64
C GLU A 133 6.22 6.72 -7.28
N ALA A 134 5.69 7.39 -6.26
CA ALA A 134 5.38 6.76 -4.98
C ALA A 134 4.33 5.65 -5.15
N GLN A 135 3.27 5.90 -5.93
CA GLN A 135 2.25 4.89 -6.25
C GLN A 135 2.87 3.69 -7.00
N ARG A 136 3.78 3.94 -7.96
CA ARG A 136 4.53 2.88 -8.66
C ARG A 136 5.37 2.04 -7.69
N ARG A 137 6.10 2.68 -6.77
CA ARG A 137 6.92 1.99 -5.76
C ARG A 137 6.06 1.13 -4.81
N TRP A 138 4.90 1.64 -4.40
CA TRP A 138 3.92 0.88 -3.62
C TRP A 138 3.32 -0.32 -4.36
N GLN A 139 2.96 -0.17 -5.64
CA GLN A 139 2.48 -1.28 -6.46
C GLN A 139 3.52 -2.40 -6.60
N VAL A 140 4.79 -2.06 -6.81
CA VAL A 140 5.90 -3.03 -6.85
C VAL A 140 6.06 -3.73 -5.49
N ALA A 141 5.92 -3.01 -4.37
CA ALA A 141 6.01 -3.56 -3.03
C ALA A 141 4.88 -4.56 -2.71
N LEU A 142 3.63 -4.21 -3.05
CA LEU A 142 2.47 -5.10 -2.90
C LEU A 142 2.62 -6.35 -3.78
N PHE A 143 3.05 -6.19 -5.04
CA PHE A 143 3.30 -7.33 -5.93
C PHE A 143 4.37 -8.27 -5.38
N ALA A 144 5.48 -7.73 -4.87
CA ALA A 144 6.55 -8.50 -4.25
C ALA A 144 6.08 -9.24 -2.98
N GLY A 145 5.27 -8.58 -2.14
CA GLY A 145 4.63 -9.20 -0.98
C GLY A 145 3.69 -10.35 -1.35
N THR A 146 2.87 -10.18 -2.38
CA THR A 146 1.99 -11.24 -2.89
C THR A 146 2.80 -12.41 -3.44
N ALA A 147 3.81 -12.16 -4.28
CA ALA A 147 4.70 -13.20 -4.80
C ALA A 147 5.41 -13.97 -3.67
N ARG A 148 5.85 -13.25 -2.62
CA ARG A 148 6.43 -13.81 -1.39
C ARG A 148 5.44 -14.73 -0.66
N ARG A 149 4.19 -14.28 -0.46
CA ARG A 149 3.12 -15.07 0.18
C ARG A 149 2.83 -16.34 -0.61
N SER A 150 2.64 -16.23 -1.93
CA SER A 150 2.36 -17.38 -2.80
C SER A 150 3.49 -18.41 -2.80
N PHE A 151 4.76 -17.96 -2.86
CA PHE A 151 5.91 -18.84 -2.74
C PHE A 151 5.93 -19.59 -1.40
N LEU A 152 5.73 -18.88 -0.29
CA LEU A 152 5.72 -19.49 1.05
C LEU A 152 4.57 -20.50 1.23
N LYS A 153 3.37 -20.20 0.69
CA LYS A 153 2.25 -21.17 0.64
C LYS A 153 2.59 -22.41 -0.20
N GLY A 154 3.27 -22.24 -1.33
CA GLY A 154 3.75 -23.37 -2.16
C GLY A 154 4.79 -24.25 -1.44
N VAL A 155 5.75 -23.63 -0.77
CA VAL A 155 6.77 -24.34 0.04
C VAL A 155 6.15 -25.05 1.24
N GLY A 156 5.19 -24.44 1.93
CA GLY A 156 4.51 -25.11 3.03
C GLY A 156 3.57 -26.23 2.55
N GLN A 157 2.92 -26.08 1.40
CA GLN A 157 2.17 -27.15 0.76
C GLN A 157 3.06 -28.35 0.40
N SER A 158 4.24 -28.14 -0.20
CA SER A 158 5.18 -29.24 -0.50
C SER A 158 5.76 -29.91 0.75
N ARG A 159 5.71 -29.22 1.91
CA ARG A 159 6.11 -29.74 3.23
C ARG A 159 4.94 -30.30 4.05
N GLY A 160 3.73 -30.39 3.51
CA GLY A 160 2.56 -30.90 4.21
C GLY A 160 2.05 -30.02 5.36
N CYS A 161 2.38 -28.72 5.34
CA CYS A 161 2.00 -27.79 6.40
C CYS A 161 0.48 -27.52 6.45
N PRO A 162 -0.10 -27.26 7.63
CA PRO A 162 -1.49 -26.83 7.77
C PRO A 162 -1.68 -25.37 7.32
N TYR A 163 -2.93 -24.96 7.10
CA TYR A 163 -3.29 -23.56 6.91
C TYR A 163 -2.85 -22.71 8.12
N PRO A 164 -2.30 -21.48 7.95
CA PRO A 164 -2.18 -20.70 6.71
C PRO A 164 -0.88 -20.94 5.91
N ALA A 165 -0.02 -21.89 6.30
CA ALA A 165 1.22 -22.21 5.59
C ALA A 165 1.03 -22.92 4.23
N ARG A 166 -0.21 -23.07 3.77
CA ARG A 166 -0.62 -23.59 2.45
C ARG A 166 -1.85 -22.82 1.98
N GLY A 167 -2.27 -23.05 0.73
CA GLY A 167 -3.59 -22.59 0.27
C GLY A 167 -4.72 -23.11 1.17
N ALA A 168 -5.75 -22.28 1.39
CA ALA A 168 -6.95 -22.63 2.13
C ALA A 168 -7.77 -23.69 1.38
N THR A 169 -8.31 -24.65 2.12
CA THR A 169 -9.40 -25.52 1.63
C THR A 169 -10.75 -24.85 1.90
N SER A 170 -11.82 -25.38 1.31
CA SER A 170 -13.20 -24.96 1.62
C SER A 170 -13.54 -25.08 3.12
N ARG A 171 -12.93 -26.03 3.84
CA ARG A 171 -13.04 -26.14 5.30
C ARG A 171 -12.31 -25.00 6.02
N ASP A 172 -11.11 -24.64 5.58
CA ASP A 172 -10.34 -23.56 6.20
C ASP A 172 -11.06 -22.21 5.96
N ALA A 173 -11.52 -21.95 4.73
CA ALA A 173 -12.25 -20.73 4.37
C ALA A 173 -13.59 -20.60 5.12
N SER A 174 -14.38 -21.68 5.24
CA SER A 174 -15.64 -21.65 6.00
C SER A 174 -15.41 -21.47 7.50
N ALA A 175 -14.33 -22.03 8.07
CA ALA A 175 -13.95 -21.79 9.47
C ALA A 175 -13.55 -20.32 9.71
N VAL A 176 -12.77 -19.72 8.80
CA VAL A 176 -12.40 -18.30 8.85
C VAL A 176 -13.64 -17.40 8.76
N ALA A 177 -14.55 -17.69 7.83
CA ALA A 177 -15.82 -16.95 7.70
C ALA A 177 -16.70 -17.07 8.96
N ALA A 178 -16.79 -18.26 9.55
CA ALA A 178 -17.54 -18.49 10.79
C ALA A 178 -16.94 -17.75 12.00
N ASN A 179 -15.62 -17.68 12.10
CA ASN A 179 -14.95 -16.90 13.16
C ASN A 179 -15.23 -15.40 13.01
N ARG A 180 -15.11 -14.85 11.80
CA ARG A 180 -15.44 -13.45 11.51
C ARG A 180 -16.89 -13.09 11.79
N ALA A 181 -17.83 -13.99 11.50
CA ALA A 181 -19.24 -13.81 11.82
C ALA A 181 -19.47 -13.77 13.35
N ARG A 182 -18.76 -14.59 14.13
CA ARG A 182 -18.78 -14.56 15.60
C ARG A 182 -18.16 -13.27 16.16
N GLU A 183 -17.02 -12.84 15.61
CA GLU A 183 -16.35 -11.58 15.97
C GLU A 183 -17.24 -10.36 15.70
N ALA A 184 -17.88 -10.30 14.53
CA ALA A 184 -18.84 -9.25 14.19
C ALA A 184 -20.05 -9.24 15.15
N ALA A 185 -20.68 -10.41 15.38
CA ALA A 185 -21.80 -10.52 16.30
C ALA A 185 -21.43 -10.15 17.75
N ALA A 186 -20.22 -10.50 18.20
CA ALA A 186 -19.70 -10.09 19.51
C ALA A 186 -19.45 -8.58 19.59
N ALA A 187 -18.91 -7.98 18.53
CA ALA A 187 -18.71 -6.53 18.45
C ALA A 187 -20.04 -5.76 18.45
N ASP A 188 -21.07 -6.27 17.77
CA ASP A 188 -22.41 -5.66 17.74
C ASP A 188 -23.14 -5.82 19.09
N ALA A 189 -23.02 -6.99 19.74
CA ALA A 189 -23.50 -7.18 21.11
C ALA A 189 -22.83 -6.22 22.10
N ALA A 190 -21.51 -6.00 21.99
CA ALA A 190 -20.77 -5.06 22.83
C ALA A 190 -21.21 -3.60 22.59
N LYS A 191 -21.53 -3.21 21.35
CA LYS A 191 -22.09 -1.88 21.04
C LYS A 191 -23.46 -1.67 21.69
N GLU A 192 -24.36 -2.64 21.61
CA GLU A 192 -25.69 -2.53 22.22
C GLU A 192 -25.61 -2.54 23.76
N GLN A 193 -24.70 -3.33 24.37
CA GLN A 193 -24.40 -3.25 25.80
C GLN A 193 -23.94 -1.85 26.22
N ALA A 194 -22.93 -1.28 25.54
CA ALA A 194 -22.43 0.07 25.83
C ALA A 194 -23.46 1.19 25.60
N LYS A 195 -24.39 1.00 24.66
CA LYS A 195 -25.52 1.89 24.40
C LYS A 195 -26.60 1.79 25.48
N GLN A 196 -26.89 0.58 25.97
CA GLN A 196 -27.83 0.35 27.06
C GLN A 196 -27.29 0.87 28.40
N GLU A 197 -26.00 0.70 28.68
CA GLU A 197 -25.32 1.31 29.84
C GLU A 197 -25.45 2.84 29.81
N LYS A 198 -25.17 3.47 28.66
CA LYS A 198 -25.33 4.93 28.48
C LYS A 198 -26.78 5.42 28.54
N ARG A 199 -27.78 4.57 28.27
CA ARG A 199 -29.20 4.93 28.38
C ARG A 199 -29.73 4.80 29.81
N ASN A 200 -29.05 4.01 30.64
CA ASN A 200 -29.41 3.75 32.04
C ASN A 200 -28.65 4.68 33.03
N ARG A 201 -27.94 5.69 32.52
CA ARG A 201 -27.12 6.65 33.27
C ARG A 201 -27.58 8.07 33.01
#